data_AF-A0A9X7HDW6-F1
#
_entry.id   AF-A0A9X7HDW6-F1
#
_cell.length_a   1.000
_cell.length_b   1.000
_cell.length_c   1.000
_cell.angle_alpha   90.00
_cell.angle_beta   90.00
_cell.angle_gamma   90.00
#
_symmetry.space_group_name_H-M   'P 1'
#
loop_
_entity.id
_entity.type
_entity.pdbx_description
1 polymer ?
#
loop_
_entity_poly.entity_id
_entity_poly.type
_entity_poly.pdbx_seq_one_letter_code
_entity_poly.pdbx_strand_id
1 'polypeptide(L)'
;MGQKLRDFIDFLLFKVGAKNNIGTTTFAQLKIEPEYTNIDLENKQVTGVVRYKEKIYLTVIVDVQNNITKVQGNLRGISKIVKPFKKRNYIEMIESEAEFLIENKIINPNEL
;
A
#
# COMPACT_ATOMS: atom_id res chain seq x y z
N MET A 1 -2.38 18.04 34.73
CA MET A 1 -1.55 18.05 33.50
C MET A 1 -2.51 17.85 32.32
N GLY A 2 -2.54 18.75 31.33
CA GLY A 2 -3.50 18.67 30.23
C GLY A 2 -3.15 17.56 29.23
N GLN A 3 -4.15 16.89 28.65
CA GLN A 3 -3.97 15.81 27.67
C GLN A 3 -3.03 16.22 26.52
N LYS A 4 -3.23 17.42 25.95
CA LYS A 4 -2.40 17.95 24.86
C LYS A 4 -0.90 17.99 25.16
N LEU A 5 -0.54 18.23 26.42
CA LEU A 5 0.87 18.28 26.83
C LEU A 5 1.47 16.87 26.93
N ARG A 6 0.66 15.88 27.34
CA ARG A 6 1.08 14.47 27.35
C ARG A 6 1.30 13.95 25.94
N ASP A 7 0.35 14.21 25.04
CA ASP A 7 0.44 13.79 23.63
C ASP A 7 1.70 14.36 22.95
N PHE A 8 2.05 15.61 23.26
CA PHE A 8 3.25 16.25 22.72
C PHE A 8 4.55 15.65 23.28
N ILE A 9 4.56 15.31 24.57
CA ILE A 9 5.71 14.64 25.21
C ILE A 9 5.88 13.23 24.66
N ASP A 10 4.79 12.48 24.51
CA ASP A 10 4.82 11.13 23.95
C ASP A 10 5.32 11.14 22.49
N PHE A 11 4.89 12.12 21.69
CA PHE A 11 5.41 12.33 20.34
C PHE A 11 6.92 12.63 20.31
N LEU A 12 7.42 13.46 21.23
CA LEU A 12 8.85 13.75 21.34
C LEU A 12 9.66 12.52 21.77
N LEU A 13 9.16 11.76 22.75
CA LEU A 13 9.80 10.53 23.23
C LEU A 13 9.84 9.45 22.13
N PHE A 14 8.77 9.31 21.35
CA PHE A 14 8.72 8.46 20.15
C PHE A 14 9.80 8.85 19.14
N LYS A 15 9.96 10.15 18.86
CA LYS A 15 10.95 10.65 17.89
C LYS A 15 12.40 10.41 18.34
N VAL A 16 12.65 10.40 19.65
CA VAL A 16 13.97 10.16 20.25
C VAL A 16 14.25 8.65 20.46
N GLY A 17 13.27 7.78 20.22
CA GLY A 17 13.45 6.33 20.32
C GLY A 17 13.50 5.80 21.76
N ALA A 18 12.97 6.55 22.72
CA ALA A 18 12.80 6.06 24.09
C ALA A 18 11.78 4.92 24.08
N LYS A 19 12.23 3.71 24.44
CA LYS A 19 11.42 2.49 24.43
C LYS A 19 10.40 2.53 25.57
N ASN A 20 9.17 2.93 25.27
CA ASN A 20 8.02 2.69 26.13
C ASN A 20 7.37 1.37 25.68
N ASN A 21 6.93 0.50 26.60
CA ASN A 21 6.27 -0.79 26.31
C ASN A 21 4.85 -0.62 25.70
N ILE A 22 4.55 0.54 25.12
CA ILE A 22 3.26 0.89 24.52
C ILE A 22 3.48 0.94 23.01
N GLY A 23 2.97 -0.07 22.30
CA GLY A 23 2.91 -0.06 20.84
C GLY A 23 1.79 0.86 20.38
N THR A 24 2.13 1.95 19.70
CA THR A 24 1.12 2.86 19.12
C THR A 24 0.86 2.46 17.67
N THR A 25 -0.40 2.24 17.32
CA THR A 25 -0.82 2.08 15.92
C THR A 25 -1.37 3.41 15.42
N THR A 26 -0.89 3.88 14.27
CA THR A 26 -1.36 5.12 13.64
C THR A 26 -2.03 4.79 12.32
N PHE A 27 -3.28 5.23 12.16
CA PHE A 27 -3.97 5.18 10.89
C PHE A 27 -3.53 6.36 10.01
N ALA A 28 -3.13 6.07 8.79
CA ALA A 28 -2.80 7.08 7.79
C ALA A 28 -3.66 6.85 6.55
N GLN A 29 -4.26 7.91 6.02
CA GLN A 29 -5.06 7.81 4.80
C GLN A 29 -4.14 7.53 3.61
N LEU A 30 -4.51 6.55 2.79
CA LEU A 30 -3.86 6.29 1.52
C LEU A 30 -4.16 7.44 0.56
N LYS A 31 -3.12 8.07 0.02
CA LYS A 31 -3.26 9.25 -0.84
C LYS A 31 -3.38 8.93 -2.32
N ILE A 32 -2.96 7.73 -2.70
CA ILE A 32 -2.99 7.23 -4.07
C ILE A 32 -3.39 5.77 -3.96
N GLU A 33 -4.55 5.43 -4.49
CA GLU A 33 -5.02 4.05 -4.53
C GLU A 33 -4.39 3.34 -5.74
N PRO A 34 -3.98 2.07 -5.61
CA PRO A 34 -3.63 1.25 -6.75
C PRO A 34 -4.84 1.05 -7.67
N GLU A 35 -4.62 1.14 -8.97
CA GLU A 35 -5.60 0.77 -9.98
C GLU A 35 -5.28 -0.64 -10.48
N TYR A 36 -6.29 -1.49 -10.65
CA TYR A 36 -6.13 -2.86 -11.17
C TYR A 36 -6.54 -2.88 -12.64
N THR A 37 -5.56 -3.07 -13.52
CA THR A 37 -5.73 -2.82 -14.96
C THR A 37 -5.86 -4.09 -15.80
N ASN A 38 -5.40 -5.22 -15.28
CA ASN A 38 -5.54 -6.51 -15.93
C ASN A 38 -5.76 -7.58 -14.85
N ILE A 39 -6.86 -8.32 -14.95
CA ILE A 39 -7.18 -9.44 -14.07
C ILE A 39 -7.46 -10.65 -14.96
N ASP A 40 -6.53 -11.58 -14.98
CA ASP A 40 -6.59 -12.82 -15.73
C ASP A 40 -6.94 -13.96 -14.76
N LEU A 41 -8.20 -14.39 -14.78
CA LEU A 41 -8.68 -15.48 -13.93
C LEU A 41 -8.17 -16.85 -14.38
N GLU A 42 -7.83 -17.03 -15.65
CA GLU A 42 -7.33 -18.30 -16.18
C GLU A 42 -5.89 -18.53 -15.73
N ASN A 43 -5.04 -17.53 -15.92
CA ASN A 43 -3.63 -17.57 -15.51
C ASN A 43 -3.41 -17.10 -14.07
N LYS A 44 -4.50 -16.75 -13.34
CA LYS A 44 -4.49 -16.24 -11.96
C LYS A 44 -3.48 -15.10 -11.76
N GLN A 45 -3.50 -14.15 -12.69
CA GLN A 45 -2.57 -13.03 -12.71
C GLN A 45 -3.30 -11.69 -12.60
N VAL A 46 -2.78 -10.80 -11.75
CA VAL A 46 -3.32 -9.46 -11.55
C VAL A 46 -2.23 -8.42 -11.76
N THR A 47 -2.56 -7.33 -12.45
CA THR A 47 -1.66 -6.18 -12.64
C THR A 47 -2.22 -4.94 -11.95
N GLY A 48 -1.59 -4.57 -10.83
CA GLY A 48 -1.84 -3.32 -10.11
C GLY A 48 -0.86 -2.22 -10.51
N VAL A 49 -1.35 -0.99 -10.66
CA VAL A 49 -0.54 0.18 -11.01
C VAL A 49 -0.77 1.33 -10.03
N VAL A 50 0.29 2.03 -9.65
CA VAL A 50 0.22 3.27 -8.89
C VAL A 50 0.40 4.43 -9.87
N ARG A 51 -0.71 5.10 -10.20
CA ARG A 51 -0.75 6.23 -11.13
C ARG A 51 -0.90 7.54 -10.38
N TYR A 52 -0.19 8.57 -10.84
CA TYR A 52 -0.34 9.93 -10.34
C TYR A 52 -0.16 10.93 -11.46
N LYS A 53 -1.13 11.83 -11.65
CA LYS A 53 -1.15 12.81 -12.76
C LYS A 53 -0.84 12.13 -14.10
N GLU A 54 -1.60 11.08 -14.42
CA GLU A 54 -1.51 10.29 -15.65
C GLU A 54 -0.20 9.50 -15.85
N LYS A 55 0.76 9.63 -14.93
CA LYS A 55 2.02 8.89 -14.98
C LYS A 55 1.98 7.67 -14.07
N ILE A 56 2.38 6.52 -14.60
CA ILE A 56 2.57 5.28 -13.83
C ILE A 56 3.95 5.33 -13.17
N TYR A 57 3.97 5.20 -11.84
CA TYR A 57 5.20 5.21 -11.04
C TYR A 57 5.61 3.81 -10.59
N LEU A 58 4.64 2.93 -10.35
CA LEU A 58 4.86 1.55 -9.92
C LEU A 58 3.87 0.65 -10.65
N THR A 59 4.37 -0.45 -11.18
CA THR A 59 3.57 -1.55 -11.73
C THR A 59 3.95 -2.81 -10.97
N VAL A 60 2.95 -3.54 -10.48
CA VAL A 60 3.12 -4.80 -9.75
C VAL A 60 2.26 -5.84 -10.46
N ILE A 61 2.91 -6.89 -10.96
CA ILE A 61 2.26 -8.03 -11.59
C ILE A 61 2.38 -9.19 -10.61
N VAL A 62 1.24 -9.66 -10.13
CA VAL A 62 1.12 -10.74 -9.15
C VAL A 62 0.60 -11.96 -9.86
N ASP A 63 1.39 -13.03 -9.87
CA ASP A 63 0.97 -14.37 -10.26
C ASP A 63 0.62 -15.12 -8.97
N VAL A 64 -0.68 -15.21 -8.69
CA VAL A 64 -1.21 -15.79 -7.45
C VAL A 64 -0.99 -17.31 -7.44
N GLN A 65 -1.00 -17.96 -8.60
CA GLN A 65 -0.80 -19.41 -8.69
C GLN A 65 0.61 -19.83 -8.32
N ASN A 66 1.61 -19.10 -8.84
CA ASN A 66 3.02 -19.43 -8.64
C ASN A 66 3.65 -18.68 -7.45
N ASN A 67 2.89 -17.80 -6.79
CA ASN A 67 3.37 -16.91 -5.73
C ASN A 67 4.57 -16.07 -6.18
N ILE A 68 4.47 -15.51 -7.39
CA ILE A 68 5.52 -14.69 -8.01
C ILE A 68 5.03 -13.27 -8.19
N THR A 69 5.74 -12.32 -7.57
CA THR A 69 5.49 -10.90 -7.77
C THR A 69 6.61 -10.26 -8.60
N LYS A 70 6.25 -9.68 -9.74
CA LYS A 70 7.15 -8.88 -10.57
C LYS A 70 6.85 -7.40 -10.36
N VAL A 71 7.88 -6.64 -10.00
CA VAL A 71 7.74 -5.21 -9.69
C VAL A 71 8.56 -4.36 -10.65
N GLN A 72 7.92 -3.39 -11.27
CA GLN A 72 8.55 -2.43 -12.18
C GLN A 72 8.32 -0.99 -11.68
N GLY A 73 9.33 -0.14 -11.82
CA GLY A 73 9.26 1.26 -11.41
C GLY A 73 9.55 1.53 -9.93
N ASN A 74 9.33 2.79 -9.54
CA ASN A 74 9.55 3.29 -8.18
C ASN A 74 8.71 4.55 -7.87
N LEU A 75 8.50 4.79 -6.58
CA LEU A 75 7.73 5.94 -6.08
C LEU A 75 8.57 7.20 -5.84
N ARG A 76 9.84 7.27 -6.31
CA ARG A 76 10.77 8.36 -5.92
C ARG A 76 10.21 9.74 -6.27
N GLY A 77 9.60 9.86 -7.46
CA GLY A 77 9.00 11.12 -7.94
C GLY A 77 7.74 11.56 -7.19
N ILE A 78 7.10 10.66 -6.44
CA ILE A 78 5.89 10.94 -5.65
C ILE A 78 6.08 10.62 -4.16
N SER A 79 7.33 10.43 -3.72
CA SER A 79 7.67 9.98 -2.36
C SER A 79 7.13 10.90 -1.26
N LYS A 80 7.05 12.21 -1.49
CA LYS A 80 6.48 13.18 -0.55
C LYS A 80 4.95 13.07 -0.45
N ILE A 81 4.31 12.65 -1.54
CA ILE A 81 2.86 12.54 -1.65
C ILE A 81 2.42 11.26 -0.97
N VAL A 82 3.06 10.13 -1.26
CA VAL A 82 2.66 8.81 -0.75
C VAL A 82 3.00 8.59 0.72
N LYS A 83 3.80 9.46 1.36
CA LYS A 83 4.12 9.34 2.78
C LYS A 83 2.84 9.31 3.64
N PRO A 84 2.78 8.44 4.66
CA PRO A 84 3.90 7.64 5.20
C PRO A 84 4.19 6.31 4.47
N PHE A 85 3.37 5.93 3.48
CA PHE A 85 3.49 4.67 2.76
C PHE A 85 4.77 4.61 1.91
N LYS A 86 5.43 3.46 1.95
CA LYS A 86 6.62 3.14 1.16
C LYS A 86 6.25 2.20 0.01
N LYS A 87 7.16 2.05 -0.96
CA LYS A 87 7.01 1.12 -2.09
C LYS A 87 6.54 -0.28 -1.65
N ARG A 88 7.11 -0.81 -0.56
CA ARG A 88 6.73 -2.10 0.00
C ARG A 88 5.26 -2.19 0.40
N ASN A 89 4.72 -1.15 1.02
CA ASN A 89 3.31 -1.15 1.43
C ASN A 89 2.37 -1.22 0.23
N TYR A 90 2.71 -0.57 -0.89
CA TYR A 90 1.92 -0.67 -2.12
C TYR A 90 2.00 -2.06 -2.76
N ILE A 91 3.18 -2.69 -2.73
CA ILE A 91 3.33 -4.06 -3.22
C ILE A 91 2.47 -5.00 -2.38
N GLU A 92 2.58 -4.93 -1.04
CA GLU A 92 1.79 -5.75 -0.11
C GLU A 92 0.28 -5.54 -0.31
N MET A 93 -0.18 -4.29 -0.48
CA MET A 93 -1.60 -4.02 -0.78
C MET A 93 -2.05 -4.67 -2.10
N ILE A 94 -1.24 -4.55 -3.16
CA ILE A 94 -1.59 -5.12 -4.47
C ILE A 94 -1.55 -6.65 -4.43
N GLU A 95 -0.62 -7.25 -3.69
CA GLU A 95 -0.57 -8.71 -3.47
C GLU A 95 -1.83 -9.21 -2.77
N SER A 96 -2.22 -8.58 -1.65
CA SER A 96 -3.43 -8.97 -0.91
C SER A 96 -4.71 -8.78 -1.73
N GLU A 97 -4.83 -7.68 -2.48
CA GLU A 97 -6.00 -7.47 -3.32
C GLU A 97 -6.02 -8.46 -4.50
N ALA A 98 -4.87 -8.79 -5.09
CA ALA A 98 -4.79 -9.78 -6.16
C ALA A 98 -5.29 -11.15 -5.70
N GLU A 99 -4.89 -11.59 -4.50
CA GLU A 99 -5.42 -12.82 -3.89
C GLU A 99 -6.96 -12.75 -3.77
N PHE A 100 -7.48 -11.67 -3.20
CA PHE A 100 -8.92 -11.46 -3.03
C PHE A 100 -9.69 -11.52 -4.36
N LEU A 101 -9.20 -10.83 -5.39
CA LEU A 101 -9.85 -10.78 -6.70
C LEU A 101 -9.89 -12.15 -7.38
N ILE A 102 -8.78 -12.90 -7.32
CA ILE A 102 -8.72 -14.25 -7.89
C ILE A 102 -9.60 -15.24 -7.12
N GLU A 103 -9.58 -15.20 -5.78
CA GLU A 103 -10.39 -16.09 -4.93
C GLU A 103 -11.89 -15.90 -5.19
N ASN A 104 -12.32 -14.65 -5.37
CA ASN A 104 -13.72 -14.29 -5.58
C ASN A 104 -14.13 -14.25 -7.06
N LYS A 105 -13.21 -14.55 -8.00
CA LYS A 105 -13.44 -14.52 -9.45
C LYS A 105 -13.94 -13.16 -9.95
N ILE A 106 -13.40 -12.08 -9.40
CA ILE A 106 -13.79 -10.70 -9.72
C ILE A 106 -12.93 -10.23 -10.89
N ILE A 107 -13.58 -9.82 -11.99
CA ILE A 107 -12.89 -9.33 -13.20
C ILE A 107 -12.85 -7.80 -13.24
N ASN A 108 -13.84 -7.14 -12.64
CA ASN A 108 -13.92 -5.68 -12.60
C ASN A 108 -14.08 -5.18 -11.15
N PRO A 109 -12.99 -4.72 -10.50
CA PRO A 109 -13.06 -4.23 -9.12
C PRO A 109 -13.82 -2.91 -8.97
N ASN A 110 -14.07 -2.18 -10.06
CA ASN A 110 -14.82 -0.92 -10.01
C ASN A 110 -16.35 -1.11 -9.95
N GLU A 111 -16.83 -2.36 -10.00
CA GLU A 111 -18.25 -2.72 -9.93
C GLU A 111 -18.66 -3.31 -8.56
N LEU A 112 -17.73 -3.33 -7.59
CA LEU A 112 -17.97 -3.70 -6.19
C LEU A 112 -18.55 -2.52 -5.39
#